data_AF-A0A7J8BHS9-F1
#
_entry.id   AF-A0A7J8BHS9-F1
#
_cell.length_a   1.000
_cell.length_b   1.000
_cell.length_c   1.000
_cell.angle_alpha   90.00
_cell.angle_beta   90.00
_cell.angle_gamma   90.00
#
_symmetry.space_group_name_H-M   'P 1'
#
loop_
_entity.id
_entity.type
_entity.pdbx_description
1 polymer ?
#
loop_
_entity_poly.entity_id
_entity_poly.type
_entity_poly.pdbx_seq_one_letter_code
_entity_poly.pdbx_strand_id
1 'polypeptide(L)'
;MAFNYHRALQVWAIPLLLVAFFAYLVAHSFLSVFETVLDALFLCFAVDLETNDGSSEKPYFMDQEILSFIKKTNKLNDSRAQRDKNLRNEEGTEGTELRPIVR
;
A
#
# COMPACT_ATOMS: atom_id res chain seq x y z
N MET A 1 26.34 32.83 32.23
CA MET A 1 25.03 32.20 31.97
C MET A 1 25.11 30.90 31.14
N ALA A 2 26.13 30.66 30.31
CA ALA A 2 26.22 29.45 29.45
C ALA A 2 26.31 28.11 30.20
N PHE A 3 26.98 28.06 31.37
CA PHE A 3 27.11 26.83 32.17
C PHE A 3 25.77 26.33 32.76
N ASN A 4 24.78 27.21 32.93
CA ASN A 4 23.48 26.83 33.47
C ASN A 4 22.60 26.11 32.43
N TYR A 5 22.83 26.41 31.14
CA TYR A 5 22.10 25.79 30.03
C TYR A 5 22.45 24.30 29.88
N HIS A 6 23.72 23.94 30.07
CA HIS A 6 24.16 22.54 30.04
C HIS A 6 23.53 21.71 31.16
N ARG A 7 23.45 22.26 32.38
CA ARG A 7 22.83 21.58 33.52
C ARG A 7 21.32 21.46 33.35
N ALA A 8 20.65 22.51 32.87
CA ALA A 8 19.22 22.48 32.57
C ALA A 8 18.91 21.45 31.46
N LEU A 9 19.70 21.41 30.38
CA LEU A 9 19.54 20.42 29.31
C LEU A 9 19.66 19.00 29.84
N GLN A 10 20.69 18.66 30.63
CA GLN A 10 20.83 17.30 31.16
C GLN A 10 19.67 16.89 32.08
N VAL A 11 19.20 17.81 32.94
CA VAL A 11 18.11 17.53 33.89
C VAL A 11 16.79 17.23 33.18
N TRP A 12 16.52 17.84 32.02
CA TRP A 12 15.30 17.59 31.23
C TRP A 12 15.48 16.53 30.15
N ALA A 13 16.66 16.46 29.51
CA ALA A 13 16.93 15.51 28.44
C ALA A 13 16.99 14.07 28.93
N ILE A 14 17.55 13.81 30.12
CA ILE A 14 17.65 12.44 30.65
C ILE A 14 16.26 11.83 30.90
N PRO A 15 15.32 12.48 31.62
CA PRO A 15 13.96 11.99 31.75
C PRO A 15 13.23 11.87 30.41
N LEU A 16 13.43 12.81 29.49
CA LEU A 16 12.78 12.80 28.18
C LEU A 16 13.26 11.63 27.31
N LEU A 17 14.57 11.36 27.31
CA LEU A 17 15.15 10.18 26.65
C LEU A 17 14.68 8.89 27.31
N LEU A 18 14.55 8.86 28.63
CA LEU A 18 14.05 7.68 29.35
C LEU A 18 12.60 7.38 28.97
N VAL A 19 11.72 8.39 28.94
CA VAL A 19 10.33 8.25 28.50
C VAL A 19 10.26 7.83 27.04
N ALA A 20 11.06 8.46 26.16
CA ALA A 20 11.12 8.09 24.75
C ALA A 20 11.59 6.64 24.55
N PHE A 21 12.57 6.18 25.33
CA PHE A 21 13.06 4.81 25.28
C PHE A 21 11.96 3.81 25.70
N PHE A 22 11.27 4.04 26.81
CA PHE A 22 10.17 3.17 27.22
C PHE A 22 9.01 3.19 26.23
N ALA A 23 8.64 4.37 25.71
CA ALA A 23 7.64 4.49 24.66
C ALA A 23 8.04 3.72 23.40
N TYR A 24 9.31 3.79 22.99
CA TYR A 24 9.85 3.01 21.88
C TYR A 24 9.73 1.51 22.13
N LEU A 25 10.12 1.01 23.31
CA LEU A 25 10.02 -0.43 23.62
C LEU A 25 8.57 -0.92 23.55
N VAL A 26 7.64 -0.16 24.11
CA VAL A 26 6.21 -0.49 24.07
C VAL A 26 5.69 -0.47 22.64
N ALA A 27 5.94 0.62 21.89
CA ALA A 27 5.50 0.75 20.50
C ALA A 27 6.10 -0.36 19.61
N HIS A 28 7.40 -0.64 19.75
CA HIS A 28 8.08 -1.69 19.01
C HIS A 28 7.50 -3.08 19.31
N SER A 29 7.16 -3.35 20.57
CA SER A 29 6.54 -4.63 20.96
C SER A 29 5.18 -4.81 20.27
N PHE A 30 4.35 -3.77 20.25
CA PHE A 30 3.04 -3.83 19.56
C PHE A 30 3.19 -3.92 18.04
N LEU A 31 4.06 -3.11 17.45
CA LEU A 31 4.30 -3.11 16.01
C LEU A 31 4.86 -4.45 15.53
N SER A 32 5.78 -5.06 16.27
CA SER A 32 6.34 -6.37 15.91
C SER A 32 5.29 -7.49 15.91
N VAL A 33 4.40 -7.51 16.91
CA VAL A 33 3.29 -8.48 16.94
C VAL A 33 2.31 -8.20 15.80
N PHE A 34 2.01 -6.94 15.54
CA PHE A 34 1.13 -6.53 14.44
C PHE A 34 1.70 -6.94 13.07
N GLU A 35 2.98 -6.69 12.81
CA GLU A 35 3.69 -7.12 11.60
C GLU A 35 3.61 -8.63 11.41
N THR A 36 3.87 -9.41 12.47
CA THR A 36 3.78 -10.87 12.41
C THR A 36 2.36 -11.35 12.04
N VAL A 37 1.33 -10.70 12.59
CA VAL A 37 -0.07 -11.02 12.27
C VAL A 37 -0.41 -10.61 10.84
N LEU A 38 0.05 -9.46 10.38
CA LEU A 38 -0.15 -9.02 9.00
C LEU A 38 0.50 -9.98 8.01
N ASP A 39 1.73 -10.42 8.27
CA ASP A 39 2.42 -11.39 7.42
C ASP A 39 1.64 -12.71 7.33
N ALA A 40 1.12 -13.21 8.45
CA ALA A 40 0.29 -14.41 8.47
C ALA A 40 -1.03 -14.21 7.71
N LEU A 41 -1.71 -13.07 7.88
CA LEU A 41 -2.93 -12.76 7.16
C LEU A 41 -2.68 -12.66 5.66
N PHE A 42 -1.60 -11.99 5.23
CA PHE A 42 -1.26 -11.88 3.82
C PHE A 42 -0.83 -13.21 3.21
N LEU A 43 -0.13 -14.07 3.96
CA LEU A 43 0.19 -15.42 3.51
C LEU A 43 -1.08 -16.25 3.31
N CYS A 44 -1.97 -16.27 4.32
CA CYS A 44 -3.26 -16.95 4.21
C CYS A 44 -4.08 -16.40 3.04
N PHE A 45 -4.08 -15.08 2.85
CA PHE A 45 -4.74 -14.42 1.74
C PHE A 45 -4.17 -14.89 0.39
N ALA A 46 -2.85 -14.89 0.24
CA ALA A 46 -2.20 -15.30 -1.01
C ALA A 46 -2.47 -16.78 -1.34
N VAL A 47 -2.32 -17.66 -0.36
CA VAL A 47 -2.60 -19.10 -0.53
C VAL A 47 -4.08 -19.35 -0.83
N ASP A 48 -4.99 -18.61 -0.18
CA ASP A 48 -6.43 -18.73 -0.42
C ASP A 48 -6.80 -18.27 -1.85
N LEU A 49 -6.17 -17.22 -2.38
CA LEU A 49 -6.35 -16.82 -3.78
C LEU A 49 -5.83 -17.85 -4.79
N GLU A 50 -4.74 -18.54 -4.45
CA GLU A 50 -4.14 -19.54 -5.33
C GLU A 50 -4.93 -20.85 -5.33
N THR A 51 -5.45 -21.24 -4.17
CA THR A 51 -6.09 -22.56 -3.98
C THR A 51 -7.58 -22.54 -4.26
N ASN A 52 -8.26 -21.43 -3.96
CA ASN A 52 -9.70 -21.28 -4.09
C ASN A 52 -10.04 -20.31 -5.21
N ASP A 53 -11.12 -20.59 -5.95
CA ASP A 53 -11.55 -19.79 -7.10
C ASP A 53 -12.80 -18.95 -6.81
N GLY A 54 -13.45 -19.18 -5.67
CA GLY A 54 -14.68 -18.52 -5.25
C GLY A 54 -15.95 -19.20 -5.75
N SER A 55 -15.84 -20.42 -6.29
CA SER A 55 -16.99 -21.25 -6.64
C SER A 55 -17.74 -21.75 -5.40
N SER A 56 -18.95 -22.29 -5.59
CA SER A 56 -19.70 -22.89 -4.48
C SER A 56 -19.03 -24.14 -3.88
N GLU A 57 -18.14 -24.78 -4.64
CA GLU A 57 -17.37 -25.95 -4.18
C GLU A 57 -16.06 -25.54 -3.51
N LYS A 58 -15.46 -24.41 -3.92
CA LYS A 58 -14.21 -23.84 -3.37
C LYS A 58 -14.33 -22.33 -3.12
N PRO A 59 -15.11 -21.92 -2.10
CA PRO A 59 -15.28 -20.52 -1.77
C PRO A 59 -13.97 -19.93 -1.20
N TYR A 60 -13.79 -18.62 -1.32
CA TYR A 60 -12.71 -17.92 -0.61
C TYR A 60 -13.00 -17.89 0.89
N PHE A 61 -12.01 -18.23 1.70
CA PHE A 61 -12.09 -18.23 3.17
C PHE A 61 -11.50 -16.98 3.80
N MET A 62 -10.71 -16.20 3.05
CA MET A 62 -10.19 -14.91 3.46
C MET A 62 -11.29 -13.86 3.74
N ASP A 63 -10.86 -12.73 4.30
CA ASP A 63 -11.73 -11.59 4.52
C ASP A 63 -12.30 -11.01 3.21
N GLN A 64 -13.64 -10.87 3.17
CA GLN A 64 -14.37 -10.45 1.98
C GLN A 64 -14.22 -8.95 1.70
N GLU A 65 -13.98 -8.13 2.72
CA GLU A 65 -13.78 -6.70 2.55
C GLU A 65 -12.44 -6.44 1.84
N ILE A 66 -11.37 -7.09 2.29
CA ILE A 66 -10.04 -7.04 1.66
C ILE A 66 -10.11 -7.52 0.20
N LEU A 67 -10.79 -8.66 -0.05
CA LEU A 67 -10.97 -9.19 -1.40
C LEU A 67 -11.73 -8.20 -2.30
N SER A 68 -12.80 -7.59 -1.79
CA SER A 68 -13.61 -6.63 -2.55
C SER A 68 -12.81 -5.38 -2.92
N PHE A 69 -11.96 -4.90 -2.02
CA PHE A 69 -11.08 -3.75 -2.24
C PHE A 69 -10.06 -4.02 -3.35
N ILE A 70 -9.44 -5.21 -3.33
CA ILE A 70 -8.47 -5.62 -4.36
C ILE A 70 -9.14 -5.76 -5.72
N LYS A 71 -10.31 -6.41 -5.79
CA LYS A 71 -11.10 -6.51 -7.04
C LYS A 71 -11.44 -5.14 -7.61
N LYS A 72 -11.83 -4.18 -6.75
CA LYS A 72 -12.10 -2.80 -7.16
C LYS A 72 -10.87 -2.10 -7.70
N THR A 73 -9.72 -2.26 -7.04
CA THR A 73 -8.44 -1.66 -7.47
C THR A 73 -7.97 -2.23 -8.82
N ASN A 74 -8.05 -3.55 -9.01
CA ASN A 74 -7.70 -4.19 -10.28
C ASN A 74 -8.60 -3.70 -11.43
N LYS A 75 -9.92 -3.65 -11.23
CA LYS A 75 -10.86 -3.12 -12.25
C LYS A 75 -10.55 -1.68 -12.65
N LEU A 76 -10.18 -0.82 -11.69
CA LEU A 76 -9.78 0.56 -11.95
C LEU A 76 -8.48 0.62 -12.76
N ASN A 77 -7.52 -0.27 -12.47
CA ASN A 77 -6.26 -0.34 -13.20
C ASN A 77 -6.46 -0.81 -14.65
N ASP A 78 -7.27 -1.85 -14.87
CA ASP A 78 -7.60 -2.35 -16.22
C ASP A 78 -8.28 -1.27 -17.06
N SER A 79 -9.19 -0.50 -16.45
CA SER A 79 -9.87 0.63 -17.09
C SER A 79 -8.89 1.73 -17.54
N ARG A 80 -7.87 2.02 -16.70
CA ARG A 80 -6.80 2.97 -17.04
C ARG A 80 -5.91 2.45 -18.16
N ALA A 81 -5.46 1.20 -18.06
CA ALA A 81 -4.64 0.57 -19.08
C ALA A 81 -5.34 0.53 -20.45
N GLN A 82 -6.65 0.30 -20.47
CA GLN A 82 -7.44 0.34 -21.70
C GLN A 82 -7.59 1.76 -22.26
N ARG A 83 -7.78 2.77 -21.40
CA ARG A 83 -7.81 4.18 -21.81
C ARG A 83 -6.48 4.61 -22.44
N ASP A 84 -5.35 4.25 -21.84
CA ASP A 84 -4.02 4.61 -22.34
C ASP A 84 -3.71 3.93 -23.68
N LYS A 85 -4.16 2.67 -23.88
CA LYS A 85 -4.07 1.98 -25.17
C LYS A 85 -4.91 2.66 -26.24
N ASN A 86 -6.14 3.07 -25.91
CA ASN A 86 -7.01 3.76 -26.84
C ASN A 86 -6.43 5.12 -27.27
N LEU A 87 -5.94 5.92 -26.31
CA LEU A 87 -5.27 7.20 -26.60
C LEU A 87 -4.07 7.02 -27.54
N ARG A 88 -3.22 6.02 -27.28
CA ARG A 88 -2.05 5.75 -28.11
C ARG A 88 -2.42 5.26 -29.52
N ASN A 89 -3.51 4.53 -29.65
CA ASN A 89 -4.02 4.11 -30.95
C ASN A 89 -4.64 5.29 -31.72
N GLU A 90 -5.36 6.21 -31.05
CA GLU A 90 -5.90 7.42 -31.66
C GLU A 90 -4.78 8.35 -32.17
N GLU A 91 -3.74 8.61 -31.37
CA GLU A 91 -2.57 9.41 -31.78
C GLU A 91 -1.79 8.76 -32.95
N GLY A 92 -1.66 7.43 -32.93
CA GLY A 92 -1.02 6.67 -34.01
C GLY A 92 -1.82 6.67 -35.32
N THR A 93 -3.15 6.80 -35.24
CA THR A 93 -4.04 6.81 -36.42
C THR A 93 -4.11 8.20 -37.04
N GLU A 94 -4.09 9.28 -36.23
CA GLU A 94 -4.05 10.66 -36.73
C GLU A 94 -2.72 11.01 -37.45
N GLY A 95 -1.58 10.43 -37.02
CA GLY A 95 -0.28 10.67 -37.64
C GLY A 95 -0.07 10.01 -39.02
N THR A 96 -0.87 9.01 -39.38
CA THR A 96 -0.80 8.30 -40.68
C THR A 96 -1.78 8.82 -41.74
N GLU A 97 -2.75 9.66 -41.37
CA GLU A 97 -3.77 10.16 -42.29
C GLU A 97 -3.39 11.54 -42.83
N LEU A 98 -2.42 11.59 -43.76
CA LEU A 98 -2.23 12.78 -44.62
C LEU A 98 -3.46 12.91 -45.53
N ARG A 99 -4.41 13.76 -45.12
CA ARG A 99 -5.59 14.12 -45.93
C ARG A 99 -5.12 14.69 -47.27
N PRO A 100 -5.59 14.15 -48.42
CA PRO A 100 -5.21 14.72 -49.71
C PRO A 100 -5.76 16.15 -49.81
N ILE A 101 -4.87 17.11 -50.12
CA ILE A 101 -5.26 18.44 -50.55
C ILE A 101 -6.05 18.27 -51.84
N VAL A 102 -7.36 18.49 -51.75
CA VAL A 102 -8.23 18.61 -52.92
C VAL A 102 -7.79 19.87 -53.64
N ARG A 103 -7.24 19.70 -54.84
CA ARG A 103 -6.90 20.78 -55.78
C ARG A 103 -8.13 21.41 -56.38
#